data_AF-A0A535S1W5-F1
#
_entry.id   AF-A0A535S1W5-F1
#
_cell.length_a   1.000
_cell.length_b   1.000
_cell.length_c   1.000
_cell.angle_alpha   90.00
_cell.angle_beta   90.00
_cell.angle_gamma   90.00
#
_symmetry.space_group_name_H-M   'P 1'
#
loop_
_entity.id
_entity.type
_entity.pdbx_description
1 polymer ?
#
loop_
_entity_poly.entity_id
_entity_poly.type
_entity_poly.pdbx_seq_one_letter_code
_entity_poly.pdbx_strand_id
1 'polypeptide(L)' 'LWSTCLGTISEAAEPEPPYTPAGCFAQAWSVAEVLRCWLLTTE' A
#
# COMPACT_ATOMS: atom_id res chain seq x y z
N LEU A 1 -0.57 4.24 -15.82
CA LEU A 1 0.73 4.62 -15.22
C LEU A 1 0.60 5.64 -14.07
N TRP A 2 -0.56 6.29 -13.87
CA TRP A 2 -0.76 7.39 -12.90
C TRP A 2 -1.91 7.16 -11.91
N SER A 3 -2.40 5.92 -11.75
CA SER A 3 -3.44 5.60 -10.76
C SER A 3 -2.89 5.42 -9.34
N THR A 4 -1.57 5.27 -9.19
CA THR A 4 -0.86 5.16 -7.91
C THR A 4 0.45 5.95 -7.97
N CYS A 5 1.04 6.28 -6.81
CA CYS A 5 2.39 6.84 -6.77
C CYS A 5 3.43 5.73 -6.73
N LEU A 6 4.50 5.91 -7.51
CA LEU A 6 5.62 4.99 -7.51
C LEU A 6 6.26 4.96 -6.11
N GLY A 7 6.42 3.76 -5.55
CA GLY A 7 7.01 3.57 -4.22
C GLY A 7 6.09 3.83 -3.03
N THR A 8 4.78 4.01 -3.25
CA THR A 8 3.78 4.08 -2.16
C THR A 8 2.82 2.90 -2.17
N ILE A 9 2.04 2.75 -1.10
CA ILE A 9 0.91 1.84 -0.98
C ILE A 9 -0.38 2.68 -0.85
N SER A 10 -1.41 2.37 -1.65
CA SER A 10 -2.73 3.02 -1.54
C SER A 10 -3.47 2.56 -0.28
N GLU A 11 -4.40 3.38 0.20
CA GLU A 11 -5.16 3.11 1.43
C GLU A 11 -5.99 1.82 1.35
N ALA A 12 -6.71 1.64 0.25
CA ALA A 12 -7.57 0.49 0.03
C ALA A 12 -7.47 -0.01 -1.42
N ALA A 13 -7.98 -1.21 -1.65
CA ALA A 13 -8.22 -1.76 -2.97
C ALA A 13 -9.60 -2.43 -2.99
N GLU A 14 -10.26 -2.41 -4.14
CA GLU A 14 -11.52 -3.14 -4.32
C GLU A 14 -11.35 -4.64 -4.02
N PRO A 15 -12.37 -5.33 -3.49
CA PRO A 15 -12.25 -6.72 -3.09
C PRO A 15 -12.28 -7.71 -4.26
N GLU A 16 -12.77 -7.30 -5.44
CA GLU A 16 -12.78 -8.12 -6.65
C GLU A 16 -11.76 -7.63 -7.70
N PRO A 17 -11.26 -8.55 -8.57
CA PRO A 17 -10.46 -8.17 -9.72
C PRO A 17 -11.15 -7.07 -10.56
N PRO A 18 -10.43 -6.01 -10.97
CA PRO A 18 -8.98 -5.88 -11.02
C PRO A 18 -8.31 -5.28 -9.76
N TYR A 19 -8.98 -5.27 -8.61
CA TYR A 19 -8.47 -4.72 -7.34
C TYR A 19 -8.03 -3.25 -7.47
N THR A 20 -8.91 -2.42 -8.05
CA THR A 20 -8.62 -1.01 -8.30
C THR A 20 -8.27 -0.29 -6.97
N PRO A 21 -7.25 0.60 -6.96
CA PRO A 21 -6.95 1.41 -5.78
C PRO A 21 -8.11 2.31 -5.38
N ALA A 22 -8.34 2.43 -4.07
CA ALA A 22 -9.38 3.26 -3.48
C ALA A 22 -8.82 4.03 -2.26
N GLY A 23 -9.57 5.05 -1.82
CA GLY A 23 -9.16 5.90 -0.70
C GLY A 23 -7.97 6.81 -1.04
N CYS A 24 -7.15 7.14 -0.03
CA CYS A 24 -5.97 7.96 -0.26
C CYS A 24 -4.95 7.23 -1.15
N PHE A 25 -4.55 7.87 -2.26
CA PHE A 25 -3.60 7.27 -3.22
C PHE A 25 -2.20 7.04 -2.61
N ALA A 26 -1.82 7.85 -1.61
CA ALA A 26 -0.56 7.76 -0.88
C ALA A 26 -0.75 8.17 0.59
N GLN A 27 -0.45 7.25 1.51
CA GLN A 27 -0.50 7.49 2.96
C GLN A 27 0.71 6.85 3.64
N ALA A 28 0.97 7.26 4.89
CA ALA A 28 2.16 6.82 5.63
C ALA A 28 1.97 5.51 6.40
N TRP A 29 0.76 5.16 6.83
CA TRP A 29 0.54 4.05 7.76
C TRP A 29 0.76 2.67 7.13
N SER A 30 0.34 2.42 5.89
CA SER A 30 0.56 1.12 5.26
C SER A 30 2.03 0.91 4.92
N VAL A 31 2.73 1.98 4.53
CA VAL A 31 4.19 1.93 4.33
C VAL A 31 4.87 1.60 5.66
N ALA A 32 4.52 2.29 6.74
CA ALA A 32 5.05 2.01 8.07
C ALA A 32 4.81 0.57 8.52
N GLU A 33 3.62 0.02 8.24
CA GLU A 33 3.27 -1.34 8.62
C GLU A 33 4.06 -2.40 7.84
N VAL A 34 4.30 -2.20 6.54
CA VAL A 34 5.20 -3.07 5.74
C VAL A 34 6.63 -3.01 6.28
N LEU A 35 7.15 -1.82 6.60
CA LEU A 35 8.50 -1.68 7.18
C LEU A 35 8.61 -2.35 8.56
N ARG A 36 7.56 -2.26 9.39
CA ARG A 36 7.50 -2.93 10.69
C ARG A 36 7.54 -4.45 10.54
N CYS A 37 6.77 -5.00 9.61
CA CYS A 37 6.78 -6.44 9.30
C CYS A 37 8.11 -6.89 8.70
N TRP A 38 8.73 -6.07 7.85
CA TRP A 38 10.05 -6.33 7.31
C TRP A 38 11.07 -6.48 8.44
N LEU A 39 11.18 -5.49 9.34
CA LEU A 39 12.09 -5.54 10.48
C LEU A 39 11.87 -6.78 11.34
N LEU A 40 10.61 -7.16 11.59
CA LEU A 40 10.24 -8.34 12.38
C LEU A 40 10.64 -9.67 11.72
N THR A 41 10.70 -9.75 10.39
CA THR A 41 10.93 -10.99 9.64
C THR A 41 12.34 -11.13 9.09
N THR A 42 13.16 -10.08 9.17
CA THR A 42 14.56 -10.09 8.74
C THR A 42 15.55 -10.48 9.84
N GLU A 43 15.09 -10.83 11.04
CA GLU A 43 15.89 -11.43 12.13
C GLU A 43 15.91 -12.97 12.06
#